data_AF-V4LI36-F1
#
_entry.id   AF-V4LI36-F1
#
_cell.length_a   1.000
_cell.length_b   1.000
_cell.length_c   1.000
_cell.angle_alpha   90.00
_cell.angle_beta   90.00
_cell.angle_gamma   90.00
#
_symmetry.space_group_name_H-M   'P 1'
#
loop_
_entity.id
_entity.type
_entity.pdbx_description
1 polymer ?
#
loop_
_entity_poly.entity_id
_entity_poly.type
_entity_poly.pdbx_seq_one_letter_code
_entity_poly.pdbx_strand_id
1 'polypeptide(L)'
;KLTDDGSVSLEDLFITSKLWCNDHLPEDIEYVDLYLIHFPVSMKKESPRGFTEPDLPSTWEAIEAFHQSGKARAIGKAKVVHDVDQVECHPVWQQPLSLHELCKSNGIHLSGYSPLGSEEKKVLENDIVTKVAEKLGKTPAQVALSWGLQMGHSVQPKSSS
;
A
#
# COMPACT_ATOMS: atom_id res chain seq x y z
N LYS A 1 9.92 10.92 21.66
CA LYS A 1 10.39 9.56 21.29
C LYS A 1 9.21 8.60 21.41
N LEU A 2 9.11 7.60 20.54
CA LEU A 2 7.87 6.81 20.38
C LEU A 2 7.82 5.56 21.27
N THR A 3 8.98 5.08 21.74
CA THR A 3 9.08 4.02 22.75
C THR A 3 9.47 4.61 24.11
N ASP A 4 9.01 3.97 25.20
CA ASP A 4 9.29 4.40 26.58
C ASP A 4 10.80 4.41 26.90
N ASP A 5 11.57 3.51 26.28
CA ASP A 5 13.03 3.42 26.41
C ASP A 5 13.78 4.38 25.48
N GLY A 6 13.05 5.08 24.60
CA GLY A 6 13.62 6.02 23.65
C GLY A 6 14.52 5.38 22.58
N SER A 7 14.41 4.08 22.32
CA SER A 7 15.15 3.39 21.27
C SER A 7 14.72 3.78 19.85
N VAL A 8 13.49 4.25 19.65
CA VAL A 8 12.93 4.62 18.34
C VAL A 8 12.43 6.06 18.32
N SER A 9 12.87 6.82 17.32
CA SER A 9 12.37 8.16 16.99
C SER A 9 11.39 8.12 15.81
N LEU A 10 10.67 9.22 15.57
CA LEU A 10 9.76 9.32 14.42
C LEU A 10 10.50 9.24 13.08
N GLU A 11 11.73 9.76 13.04
CA GLU A 11 12.60 9.76 11.86
C GLU A 11 13.09 8.35 11.47
N ASP A 12 13.01 7.38 12.40
CA ASP A 12 13.37 5.98 12.16
C ASP A 12 12.20 5.17 11.54
N LEU A 13 11.01 5.76 11.47
CA LEU A 13 9.80 5.10 10.99
C LEU A 13 9.41 5.57 9.60
N PHE A 14 8.68 4.70 8.88
CA PHE A 14 7.96 5.06 7.67
C PHE A 14 6.47 4.80 7.88
N ILE A 15 5.69 5.87 8.08
CA ILE A 15 4.27 5.82 8.39
C ILE A 15 3.45 6.10 7.13
N THR A 16 2.57 5.17 6.78
CA THR A 16 1.63 5.34 5.67
C THR A 16 0.20 5.44 6.19
N SER A 17 -0.52 6.48 5.80
CA SER A 17 -1.98 6.59 6.00
C SER A 17 -2.71 6.71 4.67
N LYS A 18 -4.04 6.60 4.70
CA LYS A 18 -4.87 6.58 3.50
C LYS A 18 -6.13 7.42 3.68
N LEU A 19 -6.45 8.24 2.69
CA LEU A 19 -7.70 8.99 2.60
C LEU A 19 -8.85 8.06 2.25
N TRP A 20 -9.83 7.92 3.15
CA TRP A 20 -10.98 7.02 2.97
C TRP A 20 -12.05 7.60 2.03
N CYS A 21 -12.85 6.74 1.42
CA CYS A 21 -13.74 7.12 0.31
C CYS A 21 -14.90 8.07 0.68
N ASN A 22 -15.17 8.27 1.98
CA ASN A 22 -16.20 9.21 2.45
C ASN A 22 -15.62 10.49 3.06
N ASP A 23 -14.29 10.64 3.03
CA ASP A 23 -13.58 11.79 3.55
C ASP A 23 -12.64 12.32 2.47
N HIS A 24 -13.04 13.41 1.80
CA HIS A 24 -12.26 13.99 0.71
C HIS A 24 -11.37 15.15 1.19
N LEU A 25 -11.30 15.37 2.51
CA LEU A 25 -10.35 16.28 3.14
C LEU A 25 -9.34 15.48 3.96
N PRO A 26 -8.05 15.86 3.96
CA PRO A 26 -7.07 15.23 4.84
C PRO A 26 -7.53 15.33 6.30
N GLU A 27 -7.43 14.22 7.04
CA GLU A 27 -7.68 14.18 8.49
C GLU A 27 -6.76 15.17 9.24
N ASP A 28 -7.05 15.43 10.53
CA ASP A 28 -6.17 16.18 11.45
C ASP A 28 -4.90 15.37 11.79
N ILE A 29 -4.13 15.04 10.76
CA ILE A 29 -2.86 14.35 10.81
C ILE A 29 -1.76 15.40 10.88
N GLU A 30 -0.87 15.27 11.86
CA GLU A 30 0.29 16.15 12.01
C GLU A 30 1.40 15.79 11.01
N TYR A 31 1.65 14.49 10.77
CA TYR A 31 2.68 14.00 9.85
C TYR A 31 2.46 12.55 9.40
N VAL A 32 2.77 12.26 8.13
CA VAL A 32 2.97 10.90 7.59
C VAL A 32 4.08 10.90 6.52
N ASP A 33 4.76 9.76 6.34
CA ASP A 33 5.75 9.62 5.25
C ASP A 33 5.08 9.41 3.89
N LEU A 34 3.93 8.73 3.86
CA LEU A 34 3.16 8.48 2.64
C LEU A 34 1.66 8.62 2.89
N TYR A 35 0.98 9.41 2.05
CA TYR A 35 -0.48 9.55 2.07
C TYR A 35 -1.09 9.11 0.74
N LEU A 36 -2.03 8.15 0.79
CA LEU A 36 -2.61 7.51 -0.39
C LEU A 36 -4.11 7.77 -0.50
N ILE A 37 -4.66 7.94 -1.72
CA ILE A 37 -6.09 7.67 -1.92
C ILE A 37 -6.33 6.17 -1.72
N HIS A 38 -7.25 5.81 -0.80
CA HIS A 38 -7.48 4.39 -0.48
C HIS A 38 -8.08 3.64 -1.69
N PHE A 39 -9.17 4.18 -2.25
CA PHE A 39 -9.77 3.70 -3.49
C PHE A 39 -10.22 4.90 -4.33
N PRO A 40 -10.15 4.83 -5.68
CA PRO A 40 -10.58 5.90 -6.57
C PRO A 40 -12.12 5.93 -6.72
N VAL A 41 -12.84 5.90 -5.60
CA VAL A 41 -14.30 5.93 -5.52
C VAL A 41 -14.73 6.90 -4.42
N SER A 42 -15.93 7.46 -4.55
CA SER A 42 -16.52 8.35 -3.55
C SER A 42 -17.74 7.69 -2.92
N MET A 43 -17.93 7.90 -1.63
CA MET A 43 -19.00 7.33 -0.82
C MET A 43 -19.65 8.39 0.06
N LYS A 44 -20.97 8.28 0.27
CA LYS A 44 -21.70 9.15 1.20
C LYS A 44 -21.20 8.95 2.64
N LYS A 45 -21.04 10.04 3.39
CA LYS A 45 -20.62 10.02 4.81
C LYS A 45 -21.50 9.13 5.68
N GLU A 46 -22.80 9.14 5.43
CA GLU A 46 -23.81 8.46 6.25
C GLU A 46 -24.11 7.03 5.76
N SER A 47 -23.53 6.60 4.63
CA SER A 47 -23.87 5.31 4.03
C SER A 47 -22.66 4.60 3.43
N PRO A 48 -22.13 3.56 4.08
CA PRO A 48 -21.00 2.76 3.58
C PRO A 48 -21.34 1.90 2.35
N ARG A 49 -22.53 2.07 1.75
CA ARG A 49 -22.91 1.46 0.46
C ARG A 49 -23.45 2.49 -0.54
N GLY A 50 -23.48 3.77 -0.19
CA GLY A 50 -23.95 4.84 -1.05
C GLY A 50 -22.80 5.40 -1.87
N PHE A 51 -22.47 4.79 -3.00
CA PHE A 51 -21.48 5.35 -3.93
C PHE A 51 -22.00 6.66 -4.54
N THR A 52 -21.07 7.60 -4.72
CA THR A 52 -21.26 8.88 -5.38
C THR A 52 -20.27 9.02 -6.53
N GLU A 53 -20.50 9.97 -7.42
CA GLU A 53 -19.55 10.28 -8.48
C GLU A 53 -18.27 10.87 -7.86
N PRO A 54 -17.10 10.27 -8.09
CA PRO A 54 -15.86 10.74 -7.48
C PRO A 54 -15.31 11.96 -8.23
N ASP A 55 -15.06 13.04 -7.50
CA ASP A 55 -14.22 14.15 -7.97
C ASP A 55 -12.75 13.87 -7.61
N LEU A 56 -12.14 12.98 -8.40
CA LEU A 56 -10.72 12.63 -8.23
C LEU A 56 -9.77 13.82 -8.43
N PRO A 57 -10.00 14.73 -9.40
CA PRO A 57 -9.19 15.95 -9.52
C PRO A 57 -9.16 16.78 -8.24
N SER A 58 -10.32 17.10 -7.65
CA SER A 58 -10.37 17.89 -6.41
C SER A 58 -9.76 17.13 -5.22
N THR A 59 -10.02 15.82 -5.11
CA THR A 59 -9.39 14.97 -4.08
C THR A 59 -7.87 15.00 -4.19
N TRP A 60 -7.34 14.96 -5.41
CA TRP A 60 -5.91 15.01 -5.65
C TRP A 60 -5.31 16.38 -5.33
N GLU A 61 -5.99 17.48 -5.67
CA GLU A 61 -5.55 18.83 -5.27
C GLU A 61 -5.44 18.96 -3.75
N ALA A 62 -6.37 18.36 -2.99
CA ALA A 62 -6.31 18.34 -1.53
C ALA A 62 -5.09 17.56 -0.99
N ILE A 63 -4.75 16.44 -1.63
CA ILE A 63 -3.55 15.64 -1.29
C ILE A 63 -2.26 16.37 -1.69
N GLU A 64 -2.24 17.05 -2.85
CA GLU A 64 -1.12 17.90 -3.27
C GLU A 64 -0.89 19.04 -2.27
N ALA A 65 -1.96 19.69 -1.77
CA ALA A 65 -1.86 20.72 -0.74
C ALA A 65 -1.34 20.15 0.60
N PHE A 66 -1.77 18.95 0.98
CA PHE A 66 -1.28 18.26 2.18
C PHE A 66 0.22 17.97 2.10
N HIS A 67 0.69 17.51 0.94
CA HIS A 67 2.11 17.33 0.64
C HIS A 67 2.89 18.66 0.69
N GLN A 68 2.40 19.70 0.01
CA GLN A 68 3.05 21.02 -0.01
C GLN A 68 3.16 21.67 1.38
N SER A 69 2.24 21.34 2.30
CA SER A 69 2.29 21.80 3.69
C SER A 69 3.38 21.12 4.55
N GLY A 70 4.04 20.08 4.02
CA GLY A 70 5.05 19.30 4.74
C GLY A 70 4.47 18.21 5.66
N LYS A 71 3.14 18.06 5.71
CA LYS A 71 2.46 17.02 6.52
C LYS A 71 2.51 15.63 5.90
N ALA A 72 2.76 15.52 4.60
CA ALA A 72 3.12 14.28 3.92
C ALA A 72 4.44 14.44 3.18
N ARG A 73 5.35 13.46 3.29
CA ARG A 73 6.61 13.46 2.54
C ARG A 73 6.47 12.94 1.11
N ALA A 74 5.52 12.03 0.88
CA ALA A 74 5.21 11.44 -0.42
C ALA A 74 3.69 11.22 -0.54
N ILE A 75 3.19 11.16 -1.78
CA ILE A 75 1.77 10.96 -2.06
C ILE A 75 1.53 9.92 -3.16
N GLY A 76 0.36 9.27 -3.13
CA GLY A 76 0.03 8.21 -4.08
C GLY A 76 -1.43 8.17 -4.51
N LYS A 77 -1.60 7.70 -5.76
CA LYS A 77 -2.86 7.31 -6.42
C LYS A 77 -3.83 8.45 -6.78
N ALA A 78 -3.75 8.95 -8.02
CA ALA A 78 -4.85 9.51 -8.84
C ALA A 78 -4.35 9.97 -10.24
N LYS A 79 -3.15 10.56 -10.33
CA LYS A 79 -2.52 11.04 -11.58
C LYS A 79 -1.40 10.10 -12.06
N VAL A 80 -0.93 10.29 -13.29
CA VAL A 80 0.19 9.54 -13.90
C VAL A 80 1.52 9.72 -13.15
N VAL A 81 1.66 10.80 -12.38
CA VAL A 81 2.88 11.10 -11.62
C VAL A 81 2.55 11.06 -10.14
N HIS A 82 2.93 9.98 -9.47
CA HIS A 82 2.88 9.85 -8.01
C HIS A 82 3.96 8.89 -7.52
N ASP A 83 4.28 8.91 -6.22
CA ASP A 83 5.45 8.19 -5.71
C ASP A 83 5.23 6.69 -5.59
N VAL A 84 4.01 6.27 -5.19
CA VAL A 84 3.69 4.88 -4.85
C VAL A 84 2.33 4.45 -5.41
N ASP A 85 2.28 3.30 -6.07
CA ASP A 85 1.04 2.56 -6.31
C ASP A 85 0.94 1.36 -5.36
N GLN A 86 -0.08 1.38 -4.48
CA GLN A 86 -0.33 0.28 -3.55
C GLN A 86 -1.49 -0.59 -4.07
N VAL A 87 -1.18 -1.84 -4.37
CA VAL A 87 -2.08 -2.81 -5.01
C VAL A 87 -1.95 -4.19 -4.36
N GLU A 88 -2.96 -5.04 -4.54
CA GLU A 88 -2.87 -6.43 -4.12
C GLU A 88 -1.78 -7.12 -4.95
N CYS A 89 -0.77 -7.72 -4.33
CA CYS A 89 0.30 -8.37 -5.07
C CYS A 89 0.90 -9.53 -4.27
N HIS A 90 0.84 -10.73 -4.83
CA HIS A 90 1.35 -11.95 -4.22
C HIS A 90 1.57 -13.05 -5.29
N PRO A 91 2.25 -14.18 -5.00
CA PRO A 91 2.60 -15.19 -6.01
C PRO A 91 1.42 -15.75 -6.84
N VAL A 92 0.21 -15.72 -6.29
CA VAL A 92 -1.04 -16.18 -6.93
C VAL A 92 -1.76 -15.04 -7.69
N TRP A 93 -1.50 -13.78 -7.35
CA TRP A 93 -2.01 -12.59 -8.03
C TRP A 93 -0.88 -11.59 -8.23
N GLN A 94 -0.11 -11.77 -9.30
CA GLN A 94 1.18 -11.12 -9.48
C GLN A 94 1.08 -9.70 -10.07
N GLN A 95 -0.14 -9.23 -10.35
CA GLN A 95 -0.45 -8.08 -11.21
C GLN A 95 0.04 -8.24 -12.67
N PRO A 96 -0.67 -7.65 -13.66
CA PRO A 96 -0.25 -7.72 -15.07
C PRO A 96 1.12 -7.08 -15.29
N LEU A 97 1.91 -7.64 -16.21
CA LEU A 97 3.23 -7.10 -16.58
C LEU A 97 3.16 -5.61 -16.96
N SER A 98 2.09 -5.20 -17.64
CA SER A 98 1.86 -3.81 -18.03
C SER A 98 1.81 -2.84 -16.85
N LEU A 99 1.32 -3.26 -15.67
CA LEU A 99 1.32 -2.41 -14.48
C LEU A 99 2.75 -2.24 -13.93
N HIS A 100 3.53 -3.33 -13.89
CA HIS A 100 4.93 -3.28 -13.46
C HIS A 100 5.76 -2.37 -14.39
N GLU A 101 5.56 -2.50 -15.70
CA GLU A 101 6.24 -1.67 -16.70
C GLU A 101 5.82 -0.21 -16.62
N LEU A 102 4.53 0.07 -16.42
CA LEU A 102 4.02 1.43 -16.20
C LEU A 102 4.67 2.05 -14.97
N CYS A 103 4.66 1.34 -13.84
CA CYS A 103 5.24 1.85 -12.60
C CYS A 103 6.74 2.12 -12.77
N LYS A 104 7.48 1.14 -13.31
CA LYS A 104 8.93 1.26 -13.53
C LYS A 104 9.30 2.39 -14.48
N SER A 105 8.58 2.55 -15.60
CA SER A 105 8.87 3.58 -16.59
C SER A 105 8.56 5.00 -16.11
N ASN A 106 7.61 5.16 -15.18
CA ASN A 106 7.25 6.46 -14.59
C ASN A 106 7.93 6.73 -13.25
N GLY A 107 8.82 5.84 -12.78
CA GLY A 107 9.50 5.99 -11.48
C GLY A 107 8.57 5.80 -10.27
N ILE A 108 7.42 5.16 -10.46
CA ILE A 108 6.44 4.86 -9.41
C ILE A 108 6.85 3.57 -8.71
N HIS A 109 6.92 3.59 -7.38
CA HIS A 109 7.20 2.40 -6.58
C HIS A 109 5.94 1.56 -6.39
N LEU A 110 6.03 0.25 -6.66
CA LEU A 110 4.91 -0.67 -6.43
C LEU A 110 5.00 -1.25 -5.02
N SER A 111 3.92 -1.10 -4.24
CA SER A 111 3.79 -1.66 -2.89
C SER A 111 2.68 -2.72 -2.86
N GLY A 112 3.05 -3.96 -2.51
CA GLY A 112 2.13 -5.09 -2.45
C GLY A 112 1.42 -5.22 -1.09
N TYR A 113 0.11 -4.96 -1.06
CA TYR A 113 -0.74 -5.33 0.07
C TYR A 113 -1.25 -6.77 -0.07
N SER A 114 -1.68 -7.36 1.05
CA SER A 114 -2.07 -8.79 1.13
C SER A 114 -1.03 -9.73 0.49
N PRO A 115 0.28 -9.60 0.81
CA PRO A 115 1.32 -10.38 0.14
C PRO A 115 1.25 -11.89 0.46
N LEU A 116 0.48 -12.26 1.49
CA LEU A 116 0.19 -13.64 1.88
C LEU A 116 -1.20 -14.11 1.42
N GLY A 117 -1.87 -13.32 0.58
CA GLY A 117 -3.24 -13.57 0.13
C GLY A 117 -4.30 -13.32 1.20
N SER A 118 -5.42 -14.02 1.05
CA SER A 118 -6.60 -14.01 1.93
C SER A 118 -7.08 -15.44 2.15
N GLU A 119 -8.16 -15.64 2.91
CA GLU A 119 -8.78 -16.98 3.05
C GLU A 119 -9.17 -17.59 1.69
N GLU A 120 -9.58 -16.76 0.72
CA GLU A 120 -9.90 -17.20 -0.64
C GLU A 120 -8.64 -17.46 -1.47
N LYS A 121 -7.60 -16.65 -1.29
CA LYS A 121 -6.33 -16.74 -2.03
C LYS A 121 -5.26 -17.41 -1.18
N LYS A 122 -5.28 -18.74 -1.20
CA LYS A 122 -4.42 -19.64 -0.39
C LYS A 122 -2.94 -19.65 -0.82
N VAL A 123 -2.24 -18.53 -0.70
CA VAL A 123 -0.81 -18.42 -1.05
C VAL A 123 0.05 -19.36 -0.22
N LEU A 124 -0.25 -19.51 1.07
CA LEU A 124 0.53 -20.33 2.00
C LEU A 124 0.34 -21.84 1.78
N GLU A 125 -0.76 -22.25 1.15
CA GLU A 125 -1.05 -23.65 0.79
C GLU A 125 -0.67 -23.97 -0.67
N ASN A 126 -0.14 -23.00 -1.42
CA ASN A 126 0.19 -23.20 -2.82
C ASN A 126 1.36 -24.19 -2.97
N ASP A 127 1.14 -25.26 -3.75
CA ASP A 127 2.12 -26.33 -3.98
C ASP A 127 3.52 -25.86 -4.40
N ILE A 128 3.62 -24.79 -5.20
CA ILE A 128 4.91 -24.27 -5.66
C ILE A 128 5.59 -23.54 -4.51
N VAL A 129 4.85 -22.70 -3.79
CA VAL A 129 5.36 -21.95 -2.63
C VAL A 129 5.84 -22.91 -1.54
N THR A 130 5.07 -23.96 -1.22
CA THR A 130 5.41 -24.95 -0.20
C THR A 130 6.64 -25.78 -0.60
N LYS A 131 6.71 -26.27 -1.84
CA LYS A 131 7.89 -27.01 -2.35
C LYS A 131 9.16 -26.16 -2.31
N VAL A 132 9.07 -24.88 -2.67
CA VAL A 132 10.21 -23.95 -2.58
C VAL A 132 10.59 -23.70 -1.13
N ALA A 133 9.62 -23.55 -0.24
CA ALA A 133 9.85 -23.36 1.20
C ALA A 133 10.59 -24.56 1.82
N GLU A 134 10.17 -25.78 1.51
CA GLU A 134 10.83 -27.02 1.93
C GLU A 134 12.27 -27.09 1.41
N LYS A 135 12.47 -26.85 0.10
CA LYS A 135 13.80 -26.87 -0.52
C LYS A 135 14.77 -25.87 0.10
N LEU A 136 14.27 -24.71 0.54
CA LEU A 136 15.08 -23.63 1.11
C LEU A 136 15.17 -23.67 2.65
N GLY A 137 14.45 -24.57 3.31
CA GLY A 137 14.35 -24.59 4.77
C GLY A 137 13.74 -23.31 5.34
N LYS A 138 12.73 -22.75 4.67
CA LYS A 138 12.02 -21.51 5.04
C LYS A 138 10.52 -21.77 5.21
N THR A 139 9.80 -20.79 5.74
CA THR A 139 8.34 -20.86 5.78
C THR A 139 7.72 -20.44 4.43
N PRO A 140 6.52 -20.92 4.06
CA PRO A 140 5.80 -20.44 2.89
C PRO A 140 5.62 -18.92 2.87
N ALA A 141 5.39 -18.31 4.04
CA ALA A 141 5.28 -16.86 4.17
C ALA A 141 6.58 -16.14 3.82
N GLN A 142 7.74 -16.63 4.30
CA GLN A 142 9.04 -16.07 3.96
C GLN A 142 9.32 -16.16 2.45
N VAL A 143 8.93 -17.26 1.80
CA VAL A 143 9.06 -17.42 0.35
C VAL A 143 8.18 -16.41 -0.39
N ALA A 144 6.92 -16.27 -0.02
CA ALA A 144 5.99 -15.32 -0.66
C ALA A 144 6.45 -13.85 -0.50
N LEU A 145 6.92 -13.47 0.68
CA LEU A 145 7.47 -12.14 0.93
C LEU A 145 8.76 -11.89 0.17
N SER A 146 9.68 -12.87 0.19
CA SER A 146 10.95 -12.79 -0.56
C SER A 146 10.73 -12.71 -2.06
N TRP A 147 9.69 -13.36 -2.59
CA TRP A 147 9.29 -13.20 -3.99
C TRP A 147 8.94 -11.73 -4.30
N GLY A 148 8.09 -11.07 -3.50
CA GLY A 148 7.73 -9.67 -3.72
C GLY A 148 8.94 -8.73 -3.64
N LEU A 149 9.84 -8.96 -2.68
CA LEU A 149 11.09 -8.19 -2.58
C LEU A 149 12.00 -8.38 -3.80
N GLN A 150 12.12 -9.59 -4.33
CA GLN A 150 12.92 -9.88 -5.53
C GLN A 150 12.32 -9.27 -6.81
N MET A 151 11.00 -9.06 -6.83
CA MET A 151 10.32 -8.32 -7.90
C MET A 151 10.55 -6.80 -7.82
N GLY A 152 11.21 -6.31 -6.76
CA GLY A 152 11.47 -4.90 -6.52
C GLY A 152 10.33 -4.17 -5.81
N HIS A 153 9.40 -4.89 -5.18
CA HIS A 153 8.27 -4.31 -4.46
C HIS A 153 8.58 -4.15 -2.97
N SER A 154 7.90 -3.22 -2.30
CA SER A 154 7.72 -3.33 -0.85
C SER A 154 6.53 -4.23 -0.54
N VAL A 155 6.56 -4.95 0.58
CA VAL A 155 5.51 -5.89 1.00
C VAL A 155 4.92 -5.50 2.35
N GLN A 156 3.60 -5.55 2.49
CA GLN A 156 2.89 -5.17 3.72
C GLN A 156 2.15 -6.38 4.34
N PRO A 157 2.87 -7.31 5.00
CA PRO A 157 2.22 -8.42 5.69
C PRO A 157 1.49 -7.94 6.94
N LYS A 158 0.30 -8.48 7.20
CA LYS A 158 -0.46 -8.26 8.44
C LYS A 158 -0.38 -9.51 9.31
N SER A 159 0.01 -9.33 10.57
CA SER A 159 -0.07 -10.35 11.64
C SER A 159 -0.58 -9.68 12.93
N SER A 160 -1.19 -10.46 13.80
CA SER A 160 -1.57 -10.05 15.17
C SER A 160 -1.06 -11.04 16.22
N SER A 161 -0.10 -11.87 15.83
CA SER A 161 0.54 -12.93 16.62
C SER A 161 2.03 -12.65 16.71
#